data_AF-A0A4C1UUU7-F1
#
_entry.id   AF-A0A4C1UUU7-F1
#
_cell.length_a   1.000
_cell.length_b   1.000
_cell.length_c   1.000
_cell.angle_alpha   90.00
_cell.angle_beta   90.00
_cell.angle_gamma   90.00
#
_symmetry.space_group_name_H-M   'P 1'
#
loop_
_entity.id
_entity.type
_entity.pdbx_description
1 polymer ?
#
loop_
_entity_poly.entity_id
_entity_poly.type
_entity_poly.pdbx_seq_one_letter_code
_entity_poly.pdbx_strand_id
1 'polypeptide(L)'
;MALDAKSSVSQYSRGSQALDLDDLSDEELLNLVEELKTKIRLLRLENEVLERTIVRLEPSLMAGVQQALNYASKMQTNISISKVSFAKSQPSRTGSESLASQSKLLMSSSRASSRRMSTVKSRATIILGAGPKINIIEKTELVTREMELMVENLESYRRNAERRHGILKAQLEEIGIRVANIESSNEAFTEQVIVEGPDKLTQRIPAEVWVKFMNEWMKSTDELVGKFRLRTATLTIQYGRLKSQVSIKQELSENLKPVDFEKMEIQNSVCRSTIKEKIAALVELKKSTGDANLNLTVHKNMMTEQNLYLSKVLDTTNKRKKRTIELNKEKNSIAVEADRYCGKLKKIRHFVQKYEVPSIMDYVYIKTEMDRLKFNIKMLKNRYHIQVIALASFNKKLKSRPEALSELQARRDRNQELGPERNSELDWGRTRLWNLHRNYEHGRYRHDVAIARSPNMNEDEGTHSMST
;
A
#
# COMPACT_ATOMS: atom_id res chain seq x y z
N MET A 1 7.33 45.57 34.07
CA MET A 1 7.62 46.88 34.71
C MET A 1 7.94 47.87 33.62
N ALA A 2 6.92 48.60 33.18
CA ALA A 2 7.05 49.67 32.19
C ALA A 2 7.52 50.92 32.91
N LEU A 3 8.65 51.49 32.48
CA LEU A 3 9.12 52.79 32.95
C LEU A 3 8.88 53.81 31.83
N ASP A 4 8.03 54.78 32.14
CA ASP A 4 7.68 55.93 31.32
C ASP A 4 8.91 56.74 30.94
N ALA A 5 9.24 56.73 29.65
CA ALA A 5 10.17 57.67 29.04
C ALA A 5 9.45 59.00 28.79
N LYS A 6 9.57 59.95 29.71
CA LYS A 6 9.16 61.34 29.45
C LYS A 6 10.14 61.99 28.47
N SER A 7 9.61 62.38 27.32
CA SER A 7 10.30 63.07 26.25
C SER A 7 10.60 64.52 26.62
N SER A 8 11.87 64.82 26.89
CA SER A 8 12.36 66.21 26.99
C SER A 8 12.62 66.75 25.58
N VAL A 9 11.53 67.20 24.95
CA VAL A 9 11.53 67.94 23.69
C VAL A 9 12.14 69.33 23.93
N SER A 10 13.31 69.54 23.33
CA SER A 10 13.81 70.80 22.73
C SER A 10 13.05 72.10 23.12
N GLN A 11 13.51 72.76 24.18
CA GLN A 11 13.31 74.20 24.40
C GLN A 11 14.62 74.95 24.13
N TYR A 12 14.92 75.20 22.85
CA TYR A 12 16.01 76.10 22.46
C TYR A 12 15.45 77.29 21.71
N SER A 13 14.98 78.28 22.46
CA SER A 13 14.91 79.70 22.09
C SER A 13 14.48 80.52 23.31
N ARG A 14 15.39 80.76 24.24
CA ARG A 14 15.32 81.92 25.14
C ARG A 14 16.72 82.50 25.26
N GLY A 15 16.80 83.80 24.98
CA GLY A 15 18.03 84.57 24.97
C GLY A 15 18.73 84.54 26.32
N SER A 16 20.00 84.97 26.32
CA SER A 16 20.77 85.30 27.51
C SER A 16 19.97 86.23 28.43
N GLN A 17 19.20 85.65 29.35
CA GLN A 17 18.81 86.33 30.57
C GLN A 17 20.02 86.17 31.50
N ALA A 18 20.66 87.29 31.83
CA ALA A 18 21.53 87.35 32.98
C ALA A 18 20.65 86.97 34.18
N LEU A 19 20.83 85.74 34.67
CA LEU A 19 20.23 85.33 35.93
C LEU A 19 20.94 86.13 37.02
N ASP A 20 20.20 86.94 37.77
CA ASP A 20 20.71 87.59 38.98
C ASP A 20 21.11 86.48 39.95
N LEU A 21 22.42 86.26 40.04
CA LEU A 21 23.03 85.22 40.88
C LEU A 21 22.82 85.46 42.38
N ASP A 22 22.42 86.68 42.76
CA ASP A 22 22.27 87.14 44.14
C ASP A 22 20.95 86.68 44.81
N ASP A 23 19.95 86.19 44.05
CA ASP A 23 18.65 85.75 44.59
C ASP A 23 18.47 84.21 44.65
N LEU A 24 19.49 83.43 44.25
CA LEU A 24 19.44 81.96 44.25
C LEU A 24 19.86 81.39 45.61
N SER A 25 19.11 80.41 46.12
CA SER A 25 19.50 79.69 47.34
C SER A 25 20.77 78.85 47.12
N ASP A 26 21.54 78.61 48.19
CA ASP A 26 22.78 77.82 48.13
C ASP A 26 22.56 76.42 47.52
N GLU A 27 21.39 75.81 47.73
CA GLU A 27 21.00 74.52 47.13
C GLU A 27 20.77 74.62 45.62
N GLU A 28 20.14 75.70 45.15
CA GLU A 28 19.95 75.96 43.72
C GLU A 28 21.28 76.25 43.02
N LEU A 29 22.21 76.93 43.70
CA LEU A 29 23.55 77.18 43.19
C LEU A 29 24.36 75.88 43.04
N LEU A 30 24.31 74.98 44.02
CA LEU A 30 24.96 73.67 43.93
C LEU A 30 24.39 72.83 42.79
N ASN A 31 23.07 72.82 42.62
CA ASN A 31 22.42 72.13 41.51
C ASN A 31 22.83 72.72 40.15
N LEU A 32 22.94 74.05 40.04
CA LEU A 32 23.40 74.71 38.82
C LEU A 32 24.86 74.37 38.49
N VAL A 33 25.73 74.30 39.51
CA VAL A 33 27.13 73.92 39.34
C VAL A 33 27.25 72.48 38.85
N GLU A 34 26.49 71.55 39.41
CA GLU A 34 26.46 70.15 38.93
C GLU A 34 25.86 70.03 37.51
N GLU A 35 24.82 70.79 37.19
CA GLU A 35 24.28 70.88 35.83
C GLU A 35 25.33 71.42 34.84
N LEU A 36 26.09 72.44 35.23
CA LEU A 36 27.17 72.97 34.41
C LEU A 36 28.31 71.96 34.23
N LYS A 37 28.69 71.23 35.28
CA LYS A 37 29.71 70.16 35.19
C LYS A 37 29.27 69.04 34.24
N THR A 38 28.03 68.58 34.37
CA THR A 38 27.47 67.54 33.48
C THR A 38 27.40 68.04 32.05
N LYS A 39 27.00 69.28 31.82
CA LYS A 39 26.99 69.92 30.49
C LYS A 39 28.38 70.06 29.89
N ILE A 40 29.38 70.48 30.66
CA ILE A 40 30.78 70.53 30.22
C ILE A 40 31.27 69.14 29.82
N ARG A 41 30.95 68.11 30.61
CA ARG A 41 31.28 66.73 30.29
C ARG A 41 30.63 66.26 28.99
N LEU A 42 29.35 66.59 28.79
CA LEU A 42 28.60 66.25 27.58
C LEU A 42 29.20 66.93 26.34
N LEU A 43 29.50 68.23 26.43
CA LEU A 43 30.13 68.97 25.33
C LEU A 43 31.53 68.45 25.00
N ARG A 44 32.30 68.03 26.01
CA ARG A 44 33.60 67.38 25.78
C ARG A 44 33.45 66.07 25.03
N LEU A 45 32.50 65.23 25.42
CA LEU A 45 32.22 63.96 24.74
C LEU A 45 31.69 64.18 23.31
N GLU A 46 30.81 65.17 23.12
CA GLU A 46 30.31 65.54 21.80
C GLU A 46 31.45 66.01 20.90
N ASN A 47 32.33 66.88 21.40
CA ASN A 47 33.53 67.31 20.67
C ASN A 47 34.45 66.13 20.36
N GLU A 48 34.69 65.23 21.30
CA GLU A 48 35.54 64.04 21.10
C GLU A 48 34.99 63.11 20.00
N VAL A 49 33.68 62.87 19.99
CA VAL A 49 32.99 62.11 18.93
C VAL A 49 33.14 62.82 17.59
N LEU A 50 32.86 64.13 17.54
CA LEU A 50 32.98 64.92 16.32
C LEU A 50 34.41 64.94 15.79
N GLU A 51 35.41 65.20 16.63
CA GLU A 51 36.82 65.20 16.25
C GLU A 51 37.24 63.84 15.70
N ARG A 52 36.91 62.73 16.38
CA ARG A 52 37.22 61.37 15.87
C ARG A 52 36.59 61.11 14.51
N THR A 53 35.34 61.53 14.33
CA THR A 53 34.62 61.31 13.06
C THR A 53 35.21 62.16 11.94
N ILE A 54 35.57 63.42 12.21
CA ILE A 54 36.17 64.32 11.22
C ILE A 54 37.58 63.83 10.87
N VAL A 55 38.41 63.46 11.84
CA VAL A 55 39.75 62.89 11.59
C VAL A 55 39.65 61.66 10.68
N ARG A 56 38.62 60.82 10.85
CA ARG A 56 38.46 59.60 10.04
C ARG A 56 37.95 59.90 8.63
N LEU A 57 36.99 60.80 8.48
CA LEU A 57 36.36 61.10 7.19
C LEU A 57 37.20 62.06 6.34
N GLU A 58 37.71 63.13 6.95
CA GLU A 58 38.48 64.17 6.27
C GLU A 58 39.51 64.82 7.22
N PRO A 59 40.73 64.25 7.33
CA PRO A 59 41.79 64.77 8.20
C PRO A 59 42.18 66.23 7.91
N SER A 60 42.05 66.69 6.67
CA SER A 60 42.34 68.06 6.26
C SER A 60 41.42 69.08 6.94
N LEU A 61 40.18 68.72 7.24
CA LEU A 61 39.22 69.61 7.89
C LEU A 61 39.61 69.92 9.34
N MET A 62 40.28 69.00 10.03
CA MET A 62 40.78 69.22 11.39
C MET A 62 41.86 70.30 11.46
N ALA A 63 42.70 70.42 10.44
CA ALA A 63 43.72 71.49 10.40
C ALA A 63 43.06 72.88 10.37
N GLY A 64 41.97 73.03 9.62
CA GLY A 64 41.17 74.26 9.60
C GLY A 64 40.48 74.55 10.94
N VAL A 65 39.94 73.52 11.60
CA VAL A 65 39.35 73.64 12.95
C VAL A 65 40.39 74.09 13.99
N GLN A 66 41.59 73.51 13.97
CA GLN A 66 42.68 73.90 14.86
C GLN A 66 43.15 75.34 14.62
N GLN A 67 43.22 75.77 13.35
CA GLN A 67 43.56 77.14 13.00
C GLN A 67 42.51 78.13 13.50
N ALA A 68 41.22 77.80 13.37
CA ALA A 68 40.11 78.60 13.88
C ALA A 68 40.10 78.69 15.42
N LEU A 69 40.34 77.58 16.12
CA LEU A 69 40.49 77.56 17.58
C LEU A 69 41.66 78.42 18.06
N ASN A 70 42.81 78.33 17.39
CA ASN A 70 43.98 79.16 17.69
C ASN A 70 43.70 80.65 17.47
N TYR A 71 42.93 81.01 16.44
CA TYR A 71 42.50 82.38 16.21
C TYR A 71 41.52 82.88 17.28
N ALA A 72 40.52 82.06 17.65
CA ALA A 72 39.55 82.39 18.70
C ALA A 72 40.20 82.55 20.08
N SER A 73 41.15 81.68 20.42
CA SER A 73 41.94 81.77 21.66
C SER A 73 42.72 83.09 21.72
N LYS A 74 43.41 83.47 20.64
CA LYS A 74 44.11 84.76 20.52
C LYS A 74 43.17 85.98 20.62
N MET A 75 41.94 85.87 20.14
CA MET A 75 40.93 86.93 20.27
C MET A 75 40.41 87.05 21.72
N GLN A 76 40.20 85.94 22.43
CA GLN A 76 39.80 85.95 23.84
C GLN A 76 40.88 86.58 24.73
N THR A 77 42.15 86.27 24.51
CA THR A 77 43.26 86.89 25.29
C THR A 77 43.34 88.40 25.07
N ASN A 78 42.98 88.88 23.88
CA ASN A 78 42.93 90.32 23.56
C ASN A 78 41.72 91.03 24.21
N ILE A 79 40.57 90.36 24.37
CA ILE A 79 39.37 90.93 25.00
C ILE A 79 39.53 91.04 26.52
N SER A 80 40.30 90.16 27.16
CA SER A 80 40.66 90.30 28.58
C SER A 80 41.57 91.49 28.88
N ILE A 81 42.27 92.05 27.87
CA ILE A 81 43.15 93.22 28.03
C ILE A 81 42.39 94.54 27.81
N SER A 82 41.24 94.54 27.12
CA SER A 82 40.54 95.77 26.70
C SER A 82 39.41 96.26 27.63
N LYS A 83 39.24 95.69 28.83
CA LYS A 83 38.26 96.18 29.83
C LYS A 83 38.78 97.32 30.74
N VAL A 84 39.96 97.88 30.48
CA VAL A 84 40.49 99.04 31.23
C VAL A 84 41.01 100.10 30.27
N SER A 85 40.13 100.98 29.78
CA SER A 85 40.44 102.39 29.52
C SER A 85 39.26 103.11 28.86
N PHE A 86 38.80 104.16 29.53
CA PHE A 86 37.62 104.96 29.26
C PHE A 86 38.08 106.36 28.80
N ALA A 87 37.86 106.75 27.54
CA ALA A 87 37.87 108.14 27.03
C ALA A 87 37.50 108.11 25.52
N LYS A 88 36.30 108.52 25.09
CA LYS A 88 35.78 109.89 24.87
C LYS A 88 36.51 110.67 23.77
N SER A 89 36.02 110.55 22.52
CA SER A 89 35.79 111.70 21.62
C SER A 89 35.01 111.30 20.35
N GLN A 90 34.19 112.25 19.91
CA GLN A 90 33.19 112.27 18.83
C GLN A 90 33.79 112.32 17.39
N PRO A 91 32.95 112.26 16.32
CA PRO A 91 33.33 111.76 14.99
C PRO A 91 33.67 112.85 13.97
N SER A 92 34.40 112.49 12.91
CA SER A 92 34.48 113.28 11.68
C SER A 92 34.51 112.40 10.43
N ARG A 93 33.58 112.68 9.52
CA ARG A 93 33.52 112.20 8.12
C ARG A 93 34.72 112.76 7.34
N THR A 94 35.39 111.92 6.53
CA THR A 94 35.91 112.25 5.19
C THR A 94 36.57 111.03 4.56
N GLY A 95 36.36 110.84 3.25
CA GLY A 95 37.43 110.44 2.33
C GLY A 95 37.71 108.96 2.15
N SER A 96 37.17 108.42 1.05
CA SER A 96 37.82 107.50 0.11
C SER A 96 39.33 107.32 0.31
N GLU A 97 39.81 106.08 0.40
CA GLU A 97 40.76 105.56 -0.59
C GLU A 97 40.84 104.04 -0.63
N SER A 98 41.02 103.57 -1.85
CA SER A 98 41.05 102.20 -2.34
C SER A 98 42.39 101.55 -2.05
N LEU A 99 42.41 100.31 -1.55
CA LEU A 99 43.43 99.33 -1.92
C LEU A 99 42.81 97.93 -2.07
N ALA A 100 42.49 97.62 -3.33
CA ALA A 100 42.40 96.27 -3.83
C ALA A 100 43.78 95.58 -3.78
N SER A 101 43.83 94.34 -3.31
CA SER A 101 44.79 93.28 -3.70
C SER A 101 44.29 91.98 -3.08
N GLN A 102 43.53 91.16 -3.81
CA GLN A 102 44.03 90.08 -4.67
C GLN A 102 45.07 89.16 -4.00
N SER A 103 44.66 87.91 -3.77
CA SER A 103 45.40 86.65 -4.02
C SER A 103 44.47 85.50 -3.61
N LYS A 104 43.62 84.96 -4.47
CA LYS A 104 43.88 83.82 -5.39
C LYS A 104 44.85 82.79 -4.83
N LEU A 105 44.31 81.71 -4.25
CA LEU A 105 44.88 80.37 -4.40
C LEU A 105 43.77 79.40 -4.77
N LEU A 106 43.74 79.07 -6.07
CA LEU A 106 43.11 77.90 -6.63
C LEU A 106 44.13 76.76 -6.52
N MET A 107 43.77 75.66 -5.87
CA MET A 107 44.33 74.34 -6.19
C MET A 107 43.17 73.36 -6.32
N SER A 108 42.99 72.91 -7.56
CA SER A 108 42.15 71.79 -7.94
C SER A 108 42.91 70.49 -7.66
N SER A 109 42.25 69.50 -7.07
CA SER A 109 42.39 68.13 -7.52
C SER A 109 41.12 67.34 -7.21
N SER A 110 40.83 66.43 -8.12
CA SER A 110 39.51 65.91 -8.43
C SER A 110 39.32 64.44 -8.03
N ARG A 111 38.04 64.06 -7.95
CA ARG A 111 37.43 62.70 -8.06
C ARG A 111 37.27 61.86 -6.79
N ALA A 112 36.04 61.80 -6.29
CA ALA A 112 35.13 60.64 -6.43
C ALA A 112 33.79 60.99 -5.74
N SER A 113 32.69 61.05 -6.49
CA SER A 113 31.62 60.05 -6.45
C SER A 113 30.96 59.85 -5.07
N SER A 114 29.86 60.54 -4.82
CA SER A 114 28.54 59.91 -4.64
C SER A 114 27.46 60.97 -4.40
N ARG A 115 26.23 60.61 -4.74
CA ARG A 115 25.02 61.41 -4.85
C ARG A 115 24.63 62.08 -3.53
N ARG A 116 24.14 63.32 -3.60
CA ARG A 116 22.79 63.70 -3.13
C ARG A 116 22.40 65.10 -3.58
N MET A 117 21.16 65.21 -4.02
CA MET A 117 20.47 66.46 -4.25
C MET A 117 20.30 67.23 -2.94
N SER A 118 20.53 68.55 -2.97
CA SER A 118 19.56 69.59 -2.60
C SER A 118 20.21 70.83 -1.96
N THR A 119 19.94 71.96 -2.61
CA THR A 119 19.71 73.30 -2.03
C THR A 119 20.88 74.17 -1.55
N VAL A 120 21.15 75.16 -2.41
CA VAL A 120 22.09 76.28 -2.38
C VAL A 120 21.81 77.34 -1.28
N LYS A 121 21.27 76.98 -0.10
CA LYS A 121 20.88 77.98 0.93
C LYS A 121 21.75 78.05 2.19
N SER A 122 22.84 77.29 2.30
CA SER A 122 23.62 77.22 3.55
C SER A 122 24.79 78.22 3.66
N ARG A 123 25.02 79.10 2.67
CA ARG A 123 26.22 79.96 2.64
C ARG A 123 26.09 81.26 3.45
N ALA A 124 24.89 81.65 3.87
CA ALA A 124 24.65 82.93 4.56
C ALA A 124 24.67 82.86 6.10
N THR A 125 24.57 81.67 6.71
CA THR A 125 24.39 81.52 8.16
C THR A 125 25.68 81.35 8.96
N ILE A 126 26.83 81.17 8.29
CA ILE A 126 28.11 80.88 8.96
C ILE A 126 28.68 82.12 9.68
N ILE A 127 28.24 83.33 9.34
CA ILE A 127 28.81 84.59 9.84
C ILE A 127 28.30 84.98 11.24
N LEU A 128 27.23 84.35 11.76
CA LEU A 128 26.62 84.70 13.06
C LEU A 128 26.71 83.63 14.16
N GLY A 129 27.65 82.69 14.06
CA GLY A 129 27.85 81.65 15.08
C GLY A 129 26.77 80.57 15.14
N ALA A 130 25.73 80.64 14.30
CA ALA A 130 24.70 79.64 14.14
C ALA A 130 24.90 78.88 12.82
N GLY A 131 25.91 78.01 12.80
CA GLY A 131 26.12 77.06 11.69
C GLY A 131 24.94 76.08 11.55
N PRO A 132 24.94 75.26 10.47
CA PRO A 132 23.93 74.23 10.26
C PRO A 132 23.81 73.36 11.52
N LYS A 133 22.64 73.40 12.17
CA LYS A 133 22.38 72.59 13.35
C LYS A 133 22.25 71.14 12.90
N ILE A 134 23.25 70.33 13.20
CA ILE A 134 23.21 68.88 12.95
C ILE A 134 21.96 68.33 13.65
N ASN A 135 21.14 67.59 12.89
CA ASN A 135 19.89 67.06 13.41
C ASN A 135 20.17 66.11 14.58
N ILE A 136 19.29 66.05 15.59
CA ILE A 136 19.42 65.13 16.72
C ILE A 136 19.55 63.69 16.21
N ILE A 137 18.82 63.34 15.16
CA ILE A 137 18.92 62.01 14.51
C ILE A 137 20.32 61.77 13.96
N GLU A 138 20.89 62.72 13.22
CA GLU A 138 22.25 62.63 12.67
C GLU A 138 23.30 62.56 13.80
N LYS A 139 23.11 63.29 14.89
CA LYS A 139 23.96 63.19 16.09
C LYS A 139 23.88 61.82 16.74
N THR A 140 22.68 61.26 16.89
CA THR A 140 22.50 59.91 17.45
C THR A 140 23.10 58.84 16.56
N GLU A 141 22.97 58.96 15.23
CA GLU A 141 23.63 58.05 14.28
C GLU A 141 25.15 58.14 14.36
N LEU A 142 25.70 59.35 14.49
CA LEU A 142 27.14 59.57 14.64
C LEU A 142 27.68 58.93 15.93
N VAL A 143 27.02 59.18 17.06
CA VAL A 143 27.38 58.61 18.36
C VAL A 143 27.27 57.08 18.33
N THR A 144 26.20 56.54 17.75
CA THR A 144 26.00 55.09 17.64
C THR A 144 27.11 54.46 16.80
N ARG A 145 27.45 55.06 15.65
CA ARG A 145 28.55 54.57 14.80
C ARG A 145 29.90 54.63 15.49
N GLU A 146 30.21 55.71 16.21
CA GLU A 146 31.44 55.79 17.00
C GLU A 146 31.48 54.74 18.12
N MET A 147 30.35 54.49 18.78
CA MET A 147 30.23 53.46 19.79
C MET A 147 30.50 52.07 19.20
N GLU A 148 29.88 51.73 18.07
CA GLU A 148 30.11 50.46 17.36
C GLU A 148 31.60 50.28 17.01
N LEU A 149 32.25 51.31 16.48
CA LEU A 149 33.67 51.27 16.13
C LEU A 149 34.57 51.20 17.36
N MET A 150 34.22 51.87 18.47
CA MET A 150 34.95 51.73 19.73
C MET A 150 34.84 50.31 20.26
N VAL A 151 33.66 49.69 20.20
CA VAL A 151 33.44 48.29 20.58
C VAL A 151 34.28 47.36 19.71
N GLU A 152 34.25 47.54 18.38
CA GLU A 152 35.05 46.74 17.45
C GLU A 152 36.56 46.88 17.72
N ASN A 153 37.03 48.10 17.96
CA ASN A 153 38.43 48.37 18.31
C ASN A 153 38.81 47.69 19.63
N LEU A 154 37.99 47.79 20.68
CA LEU A 154 38.22 47.11 21.96
C LEU A 154 38.30 45.59 21.79
N GLU A 155 37.40 44.99 21.01
CA GLU A 155 37.46 43.57 20.71
C GLU A 155 38.73 43.18 19.94
N SER A 156 39.16 44.01 18.99
CA SER A 156 40.40 43.78 18.25
C SER A 156 41.62 43.83 19.18
N TYR A 157 41.66 44.78 20.12
CA TYR A 157 42.71 44.87 21.14
C TYR A 157 42.68 43.67 22.07
N ARG A 158 41.49 43.23 22.52
CA ARG A 158 41.34 42.01 23.33
C ARG A 158 41.88 40.78 22.60
N ARG A 159 41.46 40.54 21.35
CA ARG A 159 41.94 39.43 20.51
C ARG A 159 43.46 39.48 20.31
N ASN A 160 44.02 40.68 20.11
CA ASN A 160 45.46 40.85 19.95
C ASN A 160 46.23 40.60 21.26
N ALA A 161 45.70 41.06 22.38
CA ALA A 161 46.27 40.81 23.71
C ALA A 161 46.25 39.32 24.05
N GLU A 162 45.14 38.63 23.80
CA GLU A 162 45.02 37.18 23.99
C GLU A 162 46.02 36.40 23.13
N ARG A 163 46.17 36.78 21.85
CA ARG A 163 47.15 36.17 20.95
C ARG A 163 48.58 36.37 21.47
N ARG A 164 48.94 37.59 21.86
CA ARG A 164 50.27 37.90 22.41
C ARG A 164 50.53 37.17 23.73
N HIS A 165 49.54 37.14 24.61
CA HIS A 165 49.62 36.40 25.87
C HIS A 165 49.87 34.90 25.62
N GLY A 166 49.14 34.30 24.67
CA GLY A 166 49.37 32.91 24.25
C GLY A 166 50.78 32.66 23.73
N ILE A 167 51.32 33.57 22.89
CA ILE A 167 52.70 33.48 22.36
C ILE A 167 53.73 33.58 23.49
N LEU A 168 53.62 34.58 24.36
CA LEU A 168 54.54 34.78 25.48
C LEU A 168 54.52 33.59 26.45
N LYS A 169 53.33 33.04 26.71
CA LYS A 169 53.18 31.84 27.54
C LYS A 169 53.87 30.63 26.91
N ALA A 170 53.70 30.43 25.60
CA ALA A 170 54.39 29.35 24.87
C ALA A 170 55.92 29.54 24.87
N GLN A 171 56.41 30.76 24.72
CA GLN A 171 57.84 31.08 24.82
C GLN A 171 58.39 30.80 26.22
N LEU A 172 57.64 31.14 27.26
CA LEU A 172 58.04 30.86 28.64
C LEU A 172 58.13 29.35 28.90
N GLU A 173 57.13 28.58 28.44
CA GLU A 173 57.15 27.12 28.54
C GLU A 173 58.32 26.51 27.74
N GLU A 174 58.58 27.00 26.53
CA GLU A 174 59.72 26.58 25.71
C GLU A 174 61.05 26.85 26.41
N ILE A 175 61.24 28.06 26.97
CA ILE A 175 62.44 28.40 27.73
C ILE A 175 62.59 27.46 28.94
N GLY A 176 61.51 27.17 29.66
CA GLY A 176 61.53 26.22 30.78
C GLY A 176 62.02 24.83 30.36
N ILE A 177 61.50 24.32 29.24
CA ILE A 177 61.95 23.02 28.69
C ILE A 177 63.41 23.08 28.25
N ARG A 178 63.86 24.18 27.63
CA ARG A 178 65.27 24.35 27.22
C ARG A 178 66.21 24.37 28.41
N VAL A 179 65.86 25.10 29.48
CA VAL A 179 66.66 25.16 30.71
C VAL A 179 66.78 23.76 31.33
N ALA A 180 65.67 23.04 31.49
CA ALA A 180 65.68 21.68 32.03
C ALA A 180 66.54 20.72 31.16
N ASN A 181 66.47 20.84 29.84
CA ASN A 181 67.30 20.02 28.93
C ASN A 181 68.79 20.37 29.04
N ILE A 182 69.13 21.65 29.19
CA ILE A 182 70.52 22.10 29.37
C ILE A 182 71.05 21.61 30.72
N GLU A 183 70.28 21.73 31.80
CA GLU A 183 70.64 21.24 33.13
C GLU A 183 70.87 19.72 33.09
N SER A 184 69.94 18.95 32.54
CA SER A 184 70.09 17.50 32.39
C SER A 184 71.29 17.11 31.51
N SER A 185 71.54 17.83 30.42
CA SER A 185 72.72 17.60 29.56
C SER A 185 74.03 17.94 30.29
N ASN A 186 74.02 18.98 31.12
CA ASN A 186 75.16 19.39 31.92
C ASN A 186 75.45 18.37 33.03
N GLU A 187 74.42 17.88 33.72
CA GLU A 187 74.55 16.79 34.70
C GLU A 187 75.15 15.54 34.06
N ALA A 188 74.60 15.09 32.92
CA ALA A 188 75.12 13.94 32.18
C ALA A 188 76.58 14.16 31.73
N PHE A 189 76.93 15.37 31.30
CA PHE A 189 78.30 15.72 30.96
C PHE A 189 79.24 15.65 32.16
N THR A 190 78.82 16.22 33.30
CA THR A 190 79.62 16.21 34.53
C THR A 190 79.86 14.79 35.02
N GLU A 191 78.84 13.93 34.98
CA GLU A 191 78.94 12.54 35.40
C GLU A 191 79.86 11.74 34.46
N GLN A 192 79.55 11.73 33.16
CA GLN A 192 80.21 10.81 32.22
C GLN A 192 81.61 11.27 31.80
N VAL A 193 81.86 12.58 31.71
CA VAL A 193 83.13 13.12 31.19
C VAL A 193 84.04 13.60 32.31
N ILE A 194 83.50 14.25 33.35
CA ILE A 194 84.33 14.83 34.42
C ILE A 194 84.56 13.84 35.56
N VAL A 195 83.54 13.11 36.00
CA VAL A 195 83.65 12.16 37.12
C VAL A 195 84.14 10.79 36.66
N GLU A 196 83.53 10.21 35.63
CA GLU A 196 83.87 8.87 35.12
C GLU A 196 84.94 8.87 34.02
N GLY A 197 85.10 9.99 33.32
CA GLY A 197 85.98 10.12 32.16
C GLY A 197 87.50 10.20 32.41
N PRO A 198 88.03 10.75 33.52
CA PRO A 198 89.48 10.84 33.69
C PRO A 198 90.11 9.47 33.94
N ASP A 199 91.22 9.21 33.26
CA ASP A 199 91.97 7.97 33.45
C ASP A 199 92.62 7.93 34.85
N LYS A 200 92.46 6.81 35.56
CA LYS A 200 92.85 6.66 36.97
C LYS A 200 94.35 6.87 37.21
N LEU A 201 95.17 6.63 36.18
CA LEU A 201 96.62 6.77 36.26
C LEU A 201 97.11 8.17 35.88
N THR A 202 96.52 8.79 34.84
CA THR A 202 97.00 10.07 34.29
C THR A 202 96.19 11.29 34.76
N GLN A 203 95.02 11.07 35.38
CA GLN A 203 94.05 12.09 35.79
C GLN A 203 93.65 13.07 34.66
N ARG A 204 93.92 12.70 33.41
CA ARG A 204 93.53 13.46 32.22
C ARG A 204 92.34 12.77 31.56
N ILE A 205 91.47 13.56 30.97
CA ILE A 205 90.32 13.04 30.22
C ILE A 205 90.82 12.64 28.82
N PRO A 206 90.72 11.36 28.43
CA PRO A 206 91.07 10.92 27.08
C PRO A 206 90.14 11.55 26.04
N ALA A 207 90.67 11.84 24.86
CA ALA A 207 89.90 12.46 23.79
C ALA A 207 88.74 11.57 23.32
N GLU A 208 88.89 10.25 23.41
CA GLU A 208 87.89 9.26 23.03
C GLU A 208 86.62 9.36 23.86
N VAL A 209 86.73 9.67 25.16
CA VAL A 209 85.57 9.83 26.06
C VAL A 209 84.74 11.03 25.65
N TRP A 210 85.41 12.16 25.38
CA TRP A 210 84.75 13.36 24.87
C TRP A 210 84.08 13.14 23.51
N VAL A 211 84.79 12.50 22.57
CA VAL A 211 84.24 12.21 21.23
C VAL A 211 83.04 11.26 21.33
N LYS A 212 83.09 10.25 22.18
CA LYS A 212 81.97 9.34 22.42
C LYS A 212 80.76 10.06 22.98
N PHE A 213 80.95 10.89 24.02
CA PHE A 213 79.88 11.70 24.60
C PHE A 213 79.24 12.62 23.55
N MET A 214 80.04 13.34 22.77
CA MET A 214 79.54 14.23 21.73
C MET A 214 78.74 13.50 20.65
N ASN A 215 79.18 12.31 20.22
CA ASN A 215 78.46 11.48 19.27
C ASN A 215 77.11 10.99 19.83
N GLU A 216 77.08 10.58 21.09
CA GLU A 216 75.86 10.11 21.77
C GLU A 216 74.88 11.25 22.04
N TRP A 217 75.38 12.42 22.43
CA TRP A 217 74.58 13.65 22.54
C TRP A 217 73.99 14.05 21.19
N MET A 218 74.79 14.07 20.12
CA MET A 218 74.32 14.38 18.78
C MET A 218 73.22 13.41 18.32
N LYS A 219 73.42 12.11 18.50
CA LYS A 219 72.41 11.09 18.20
C LYS A 219 71.12 11.31 18.99
N SER A 220 71.22 11.60 20.28
CA SER A 220 70.05 11.88 21.14
C SER A 220 69.29 13.13 20.70
N THR A 221 70.01 14.18 20.29
CA THR A 221 69.39 15.40 19.74
C THR A 221 68.68 15.12 18.43
N ASP A 222 69.26 14.33 17.52
CA ASP A 222 68.61 13.94 16.25
C ASP A 222 67.33 13.12 16.47
N GLU A 223 67.34 12.19 17.43
CA GLU A 223 66.14 11.43 17.82
C GLU A 223 65.03 12.35 18.35
N LEU A 224 65.40 13.35 19.15
CA LEU A 224 64.46 14.33 19.70
C LEU A 224 63.89 15.24 18.59
N VAL A 225 64.73 15.70 17.67
CA VAL A 225 64.31 16.46 16.48
C VAL A 225 63.33 15.64 15.64
N GLY A 226 63.61 14.34 15.44
CA GLY A 226 62.70 13.42 14.77
C GLY A 226 61.32 13.33 15.44
N LYS A 227 61.30 13.18 16.78
CA LYS A 227 60.06 13.16 17.59
C LYS A 227 59.29 14.47 17.45
N PHE A 228 59.96 15.62 17.56
CA PHE A 228 59.31 16.93 17.42
C PHE A 228 58.75 17.13 16.01
N ARG A 229 59.47 16.73 14.96
CA ARG A 229 58.98 16.82 13.57
C ARG A 229 57.70 16.01 13.38
N LEU A 230 57.66 14.78 13.89
CA LEU A 230 56.47 13.93 13.83
C LEU A 230 55.28 14.53 14.61
N ARG A 231 55.56 15.06 15.81
CA ARG A 231 54.55 15.74 16.64
C ARG A 231 54.00 16.97 15.94
N THR A 232 54.86 17.82 15.36
CA THR A 232 54.46 19.01 14.59
C THR A 232 53.61 18.64 13.37
N ALA A 233 53.99 17.60 12.61
CA ALA A 233 53.19 17.11 11.49
C ALA A 233 51.79 16.63 11.94
N THR A 234 51.73 15.89 13.05
CA THR A 234 50.47 15.42 13.64
C THR A 234 49.57 16.56 14.09
N LEU A 235 50.13 17.55 14.82
CA LEU A 235 49.39 18.73 15.26
C LEU A 235 48.90 19.57 14.07
N THR A 236 49.69 19.69 13.01
CA THR A 236 49.29 20.41 11.79
C THR A 236 48.08 19.75 11.13
N ILE A 237 48.06 18.42 11.06
CA ILE A 237 46.90 17.66 10.53
C ILE A 237 45.68 17.85 11.43
N GLN A 238 45.84 17.75 12.75
CA GLN A 238 44.73 17.95 13.69
C GLN A 238 44.17 19.37 13.64
N TYR A 239 45.04 20.38 13.57
CA TYR A 239 44.66 21.77 13.39
C TYR A 239 43.88 21.97 12.09
N GLY A 240 44.35 21.40 10.97
CA GLY A 240 43.63 21.42 9.70
C GLY A 240 42.23 20.84 9.80
N ARG A 241 42.10 19.66 10.44
CA ARG A 241 40.79 19.01 10.69
C ARG A 241 39.87 19.87 11.53
N LEU A 242 40.36 20.42 12.65
CA LEU A 242 39.58 21.28 13.54
C LEU A 242 39.15 22.56 12.82
N LYS A 243 40.04 23.19 12.06
CA LYS A 243 39.73 24.37 11.25
C LYS A 243 38.62 24.07 10.24
N SER A 244 38.69 22.95 9.53
CA SER A 244 37.63 22.53 8.61
C SER A 244 36.31 22.26 9.34
N GLN A 245 36.34 21.62 10.52
CA GLN A 245 35.12 21.41 11.33
C GLN A 245 34.49 22.73 11.78
N VAL A 246 35.30 23.72 12.18
CA VAL A 246 34.81 25.05 12.53
C VAL A 246 34.19 25.74 11.32
N SER A 247 34.83 25.67 10.14
CA SER A 247 34.27 26.21 8.89
C SER A 247 32.91 25.60 8.56
N ILE A 248 32.83 24.26 8.57
CA ILE A 248 31.58 23.53 8.30
C ILE A 248 30.50 23.90 9.32
N LYS A 249 30.86 23.99 10.61
CA LYS A 249 29.90 24.40 11.65
C LYS A 249 29.45 25.84 11.49
N GLN A 250 30.33 26.74 11.06
CA GLN A 250 29.98 28.13 10.80
C GLN A 250 29.01 28.24 9.61
N GLU A 251 29.31 27.58 8.50
CA GLU A 251 28.41 27.47 7.34
C GLU A 251 27.07 26.82 7.73
N LEU A 252 27.10 25.76 8.53
CA LEU A 252 25.88 25.12 9.03
C LEU A 252 25.09 26.04 9.97
N SER A 253 25.76 26.81 10.83
CA SER A 253 25.11 27.75 11.75
C SER A 253 24.54 28.99 11.06
N GLU A 254 25.17 29.43 9.97
CA GLU A 254 24.66 30.54 9.15
C GLU A 254 23.40 30.10 8.39
N ASN A 255 23.38 28.84 7.94
CA ASN A 255 22.27 28.25 7.20
C ASN A 255 21.13 27.74 8.09
N LEU A 256 21.39 27.36 9.34
CA LEU A 256 20.38 26.86 10.28
C LEU A 256 19.97 27.94 11.27
N LYS A 257 18.78 28.53 11.05
CA LYS A 257 18.16 29.43 12.02
C LYS A 257 17.32 28.62 13.02
N PRO A 258 17.09 29.13 14.24
CA PRO A 258 16.17 28.52 15.20
C PRO A 258 14.79 28.18 14.61
N VAL A 259 14.30 29.03 13.69
CA VAL A 259 13.03 28.85 12.96
C VAL A 259 13.03 27.60 12.09
N ASP A 260 14.19 27.19 11.54
CA ASP A 260 14.28 25.98 10.72
C ASP A 260 14.10 24.72 11.56
N PHE A 261 14.59 24.72 12.81
CA PHE A 261 14.38 23.62 13.75
C PHE A 261 12.90 23.51 14.16
N GLU A 262 12.25 24.64 14.46
CA GLU A 262 10.82 24.67 14.77
C GLU A 262 9.99 24.19 13.56
N LYS A 263 10.33 24.62 12.34
CA LYS A 263 9.72 24.13 11.12
C LYS A 263 9.88 22.62 10.95
N MET A 264 11.08 22.09 11.21
CA MET A 264 11.33 20.65 11.18
C MET A 264 10.51 19.90 12.23
N GLU A 265 10.39 20.44 13.43
CA GLU A 265 9.59 19.84 14.51
C GLU A 265 8.11 19.80 14.15
N ILE A 266 7.57 20.90 13.61
CA ILE A 266 6.20 20.96 13.09
C ILE A 266 5.99 19.93 11.98
N GLN A 267 6.90 19.88 10.99
CA GLN A 267 6.80 18.91 9.90
C GLN A 267 6.85 17.46 10.39
N ASN A 268 7.72 17.17 11.36
CA ASN A 268 7.82 15.85 11.97
C ASN A 268 6.54 15.49 12.75
N SER A 269 6.01 16.44 13.52
CA SER A 269 4.73 16.29 14.23
C SER A 269 3.57 15.99 13.28
N VAL A 270 3.44 16.76 12.20
CA VAL A 270 2.44 16.53 11.14
C VAL A 270 2.62 15.16 10.51
N CYS A 271 3.86 14.80 10.12
CA CYS A 271 4.15 13.49 9.53
C CYS A 271 3.77 12.34 10.47
N ARG A 272 4.07 12.46 11.77
CA ARG A 272 3.69 11.48 12.80
C ARG A 272 2.17 11.37 12.94
N SER A 273 1.44 12.48 12.88
CA SER A 273 -0.03 12.45 12.91
C SER A 273 -0.59 11.70 11.70
N THR A 274 -0.12 12.06 10.50
CA THR A 274 -0.52 11.39 9.25
C THR A 274 -0.21 9.90 9.27
N ILE A 275 0.97 9.50 9.78
CA ILE A 275 1.33 8.09 9.93
C ILE A 275 0.34 7.37 10.87
N LYS A 276 -0.01 7.97 12.01
CA LYS A 276 -0.99 7.39 12.94
C LYS A 276 -2.37 7.22 12.29
N GLU A 277 -2.85 8.21 11.57
CA GLU A 277 -4.12 8.15 10.83
C GLU A 277 -4.10 7.03 9.78
N LYS A 278 -3.03 6.92 8.99
CA LYS A 278 -2.88 5.86 7.99
C LYS A 278 -2.78 4.48 8.62
N ILE A 279 -2.12 4.34 9.76
CA ILE A 279 -2.09 3.08 10.53
C ILE A 279 -3.49 2.71 11.00
N ALA A 280 -4.25 3.66 11.56
CA ALA A 280 -5.63 3.41 12.00
C ALA A 280 -6.52 2.94 10.84
N ALA A 281 -6.48 3.65 9.70
CA ALA A 281 -7.22 3.25 8.50
C ALA A 281 -6.80 1.86 7.97
N LEU A 282 -5.51 1.52 8.03
CA LEU A 282 -5.00 0.21 7.64
C LEU A 282 -5.50 -0.90 8.58
N VAL A 283 -5.60 -0.63 9.88
CA VAL A 283 -6.16 -1.58 10.86
C VAL A 283 -7.65 -1.84 10.57
N GLU A 284 -8.43 -0.80 10.28
CA GLU A 284 -9.84 -0.94 9.91
C GLU A 284 -10.00 -1.77 8.62
N LEU A 285 -9.20 -1.49 7.60
CA LEU A 285 -9.23 -2.24 6.35
C LEU A 285 -8.83 -3.71 6.55
N LYS A 286 -7.82 -3.98 7.39
CA LYS A 286 -7.43 -5.36 7.75
C LYS A 286 -8.57 -6.09 8.45
N LYS A 287 -9.28 -5.41 9.36
CA LYS A 287 -10.45 -5.99 10.04
C LYS A 287 -11.54 -6.34 9.04
N SER A 288 -11.93 -5.39 8.17
CA SER A 288 -12.94 -5.60 7.13
C SER A 288 -12.56 -6.73 6.17
N THR A 289 -11.29 -6.80 5.76
CA THR A 289 -10.77 -7.89 4.90
C THR A 289 -10.81 -9.24 5.63
N GLY A 290 -10.47 -9.26 6.92
CA GLY A 290 -10.58 -10.46 7.76
C GLY A 290 -12.01 -10.97 7.89
N ASP A 291 -12.95 -10.06 8.16
CA ASP A 291 -14.39 -10.36 8.27
C ASP A 291 -14.95 -10.89 6.94
N ALA A 292 -14.58 -10.26 5.82
CA ALA A 292 -14.98 -10.71 4.49
C ALA A 292 -14.44 -12.11 4.17
N ASN A 293 -13.17 -12.39 4.50
CA ASN A 293 -12.57 -13.72 4.28
C ASN A 293 -13.21 -14.80 5.16
N LEU A 294 -13.57 -14.46 6.40
CA LEU A 294 -14.32 -15.37 7.28
C LEU A 294 -15.69 -15.70 6.68
N ASN A 295 -16.44 -14.70 6.23
CA ASN A 295 -17.74 -14.90 5.59
C ASN A 295 -17.62 -15.75 4.32
N LEU A 296 -16.62 -15.50 3.47
CA LEU A 296 -16.36 -16.33 2.28
C LEU A 296 -16.07 -17.78 2.67
N THR A 297 -15.34 -18.01 3.75
CA THR A 297 -15.06 -19.36 4.25
C THR A 297 -16.33 -20.06 4.73
N VAL A 298 -17.19 -19.34 5.47
CA VAL A 298 -18.50 -19.86 5.91
C VAL A 298 -19.37 -20.24 4.72
N HIS A 299 -19.51 -19.34 3.74
CA HIS A 299 -20.31 -19.62 2.53
C HIS A 299 -19.72 -20.76 1.70
N LYS A 300 -18.39 -20.83 1.55
CA LYS A 300 -17.72 -21.95 0.89
C LYS A 300 -18.07 -23.28 1.57
N ASN A 301 -17.98 -23.34 2.91
CA ASN A 301 -18.30 -24.55 3.66
C ASN A 301 -19.77 -24.95 3.48
N MET A 302 -20.70 -24.00 3.57
CA MET A 302 -22.13 -24.23 3.32
C MET A 302 -22.39 -24.75 1.90
N MET A 303 -21.76 -24.17 0.88
CA MET A 303 -21.85 -24.63 -0.50
C MET A 303 -21.28 -26.04 -0.67
N THR A 304 -20.15 -26.36 -0.02
CA THR A 304 -19.59 -27.72 -0.08
C THR A 304 -20.51 -28.75 0.57
N GLU A 305 -21.16 -28.40 1.68
CA GLU A 305 -22.14 -29.27 2.34
C GLU A 305 -23.36 -29.51 1.46
N GLN A 306 -23.91 -28.45 0.85
CA GLN A 306 -25.01 -28.57 -0.11
C GLN A 306 -24.63 -29.41 -1.33
N ASN A 307 -23.41 -29.26 -1.87
CA ASN A 307 -22.91 -30.07 -2.98
C ASN A 307 -22.76 -31.55 -2.59
N LEU A 308 -22.31 -31.84 -1.36
CA LEU A 308 -22.25 -33.22 -0.84
C LEU A 308 -23.66 -33.81 -0.72
N TYR A 309 -24.62 -33.03 -0.22
CA TYR A 309 -26.02 -33.44 -0.15
C TYR A 309 -26.60 -33.72 -1.54
N LEU A 310 -26.42 -32.80 -2.49
CA LEU A 310 -26.87 -32.97 -3.88
C LEU A 310 -26.26 -34.21 -4.53
N SER A 311 -24.96 -34.45 -4.33
CA SER A 311 -24.29 -35.65 -4.84
C SER A 311 -24.94 -36.94 -4.29
N LYS A 312 -25.25 -36.98 -2.99
CA LYS A 312 -25.99 -38.11 -2.38
C LYS A 312 -27.40 -38.27 -2.97
N VAL A 313 -28.11 -37.17 -3.20
CA VAL A 313 -29.45 -37.19 -3.82
C VAL A 313 -29.36 -37.68 -5.27
N LEU A 314 -28.36 -37.25 -6.04
CA LEU A 314 -28.12 -37.72 -7.40
C LEU A 314 -27.82 -39.22 -7.42
N ASP A 315 -26.96 -39.71 -6.52
CA ASP A 315 -26.65 -41.14 -6.40
C ASP A 315 -27.88 -41.98 -6.05
N THR A 316 -28.69 -41.54 -5.08
CA THR A 316 -29.93 -42.23 -4.71
C THR A 316 -30.95 -42.19 -5.85
N THR A 317 -31.05 -41.06 -6.57
CA THR A 317 -31.90 -40.93 -7.76
C THR A 317 -31.45 -41.87 -8.86
N ASN A 318 -30.14 -41.99 -9.12
CA ASN A 318 -29.59 -42.91 -10.12
C ASN A 318 -29.83 -44.38 -9.72
N LYS A 319 -29.65 -44.74 -8.44
CA LYS A 319 -30.00 -46.07 -7.93
C LYS A 319 -31.48 -46.38 -8.11
N ARG A 320 -32.37 -45.43 -7.78
CA ARG A 320 -33.81 -45.56 -8.00
C ARG A 320 -34.17 -45.70 -9.48
N LYS A 321 -33.58 -44.89 -10.37
CA LYS A 321 -33.76 -45.01 -11.82
C LYS A 321 -33.37 -46.39 -12.33
N LYS A 322 -32.21 -46.92 -11.92
CA LYS A 322 -31.78 -48.28 -12.26
C LYS A 322 -32.80 -49.33 -11.79
N ARG A 323 -33.26 -49.24 -10.55
CA ARG A 323 -34.29 -50.13 -10.00
C ARG A 323 -35.62 -50.03 -10.75
N THR A 324 -36.05 -48.84 -11.15
CA THR A 324 -37.26 -48.65 -11.96
C THR A 324 -37.12 -49.30 -13.34
N ILE A 325 -35.94 -49.22 -13.96
CA ILE A 325 -35.67 -49.92 -15.23
C ILE A 325 -35.77 -51.44 -15.05
N GLU A 326 -35.20 -51.99 -13.96
CA GLU A 326 -35.31 -53.41 -13.63
C GLU A 326 -36.76 -53.86 -13.42
N LEU A 327 -37.53 -53.11 -12.60
CA LEU A 327 -38.95 -53.40 -12.36
C LEU A 327 -39.80 -53.29 -13.64
N ASN A 328 -39.49 -52.36 -14.54
CA ASN A 328 -40.19 -52.26 -15.83
C ASN A 328 -39.90 -53.47 -16.73
N LYS A 329 -38.67 -54.00 -16.71
CA LYS A 329 -38.34 -55.26 -17.42
C LYS A 329 -39.14 -56.42 -16.85
N GLU A 330 -39.18 -56.55 -15.53
CA GLU A 330 -39.96 -57.60 -14.84
C GLU A 330 -41.46 -57.48 -15.16
N LYS A 331 -42.02 -56.26 -15.05
CA LYS A 331 -43.41 -55.96 -15.42
C LYS A 331 -43.71 -56.37 -16.86
N ASN A 332 -42.82 -56.05 -17.81
CA ASN A 332 -42.99 -56.43 -19.21
C ASN A 332 -42.96 -57.96 -19.38
N SER A 333 -42.06 -58.68 -18.70
CA SER A 333 -42.06 -60.14 -18.72
C SER A 333 -43.35 -60.74 -18.14
N ILE A 334 -43.85 -60.22 -17.02
CA ILE A 334 -45.11 -60.64 -16.41
C ILE A 334 -46.29 -60.35 -17.34
N ALA A 335 -46.30 -59.19 -18.02
CA ALA A 335 -47.35 -58.86 -18.98
C ALA A 335 -47.39 -59.85 -20.15
N VAL A 336 -46.23 -60.21 -20.70
CA VAL A 336 -46.13 -61.24 -21.76
C VAL A 336 -46.63 -62.60 -21.27
N GLU A 337 -46.28 -62.99 -20.04
CA GLU A 337 -46.80 -64.22 -19.44
C GLU A 337 -48.32 -64.17 -19.21
N ALA A 338 -48.84 -63.06 -18.69
CA ALA A 338 -50.26 -62.84 -18.47
C ALA A 338 -51.05 -62.90 -19.79
N ASP A 339 -50.54 -62.28 -20.86
CA ASP A 339 -51.12 -62.36 -22.20
C ASP A 339 -51.11 -63.80 -22.73
N ARG A 340 -50.02 -64.55 -22.49
CA ARG A 340 -49.94 -65.98 -22.83
C ARG A 340 -51.01 -66.78 -22.09
N TYR A 341 -51.22 -66.54 -20.80
CA TYR A 341 -52.29 -67.19 -20.02
C TYR A 341 -53.68 -66.75 -20.45
N CYS A 342 -53.90 -65.46 -20.74
CA CYS A 342 -55.14 -64.93 -21.28
C CYS A 342 -55.50 -65.57 -22.63
N GLY A 343 -54.51 -65.73 -23.52
CA GLY A 343 -54.66 -66.46 -24.78
C GLY A 343 -55.08 -67.92 -24.57
N LYS A 344 -54.47 -68.63 -23.60
CA LYS A 344 -54.90 -69.99 -23.21
C LYS A 344 -56.34 -69.99 -22.68
N LEU A 345 -56.69 -69.05 -21.82
CA LEU A 345 -58.04 -68.94 -21.24
C LEU A 345 -59.10 -68.61 -22.29
N LYS A 346 -58.81 -67.74 -23.25
CA LYS A 346 -59.68 -67.46 -24.40
C LYS A 346 -59.94 -68.71 -25.23
N LYS A 347 -58.91 -69.54 -25.48
CA LYS A 347 -59.08 -70.84 -26.16
C LYS A 347 -60.01 -71.76 -25.37
N ILE A 348 -59.81 -71.88 -24.06
CA ILE A 348 -60.69 -72.67 -23.18
C ILE A 348 -62.12 -72.13 -23.22
N ARG A 349 -62.31 -70.81 -23.09
CA ARG A 349 -63.64 -70.17 -23.18
C ARG A 349 -64.30 -70.44 -24.52
N HIS A 350 -63.57 -70.37 -25.63
CA HIS A 350 -64.09 -70.72 -26.95
C HIS A 350 -64.52 -72.20 -27.01
N PHE A 351 -63.74 -73.12 -26.42
CA PHE A 351 -64.16 -74.51 -26.30
C PHE A 351 -65.42 -74.68 -25.45
N VAL A 352 -65.53 -74.00 -24.31
CA VAL A 352 -66.74 -74.01 -23.46
C VAL A 352 -67.95 -73.42 -24.20
N GLN A 353 -67.76 -72.35 -24.96
CA GLN A 353 -68.86 -71.67 -25.66
C GLN A 353 -69.32 -72.43 -26.91
N LYS A 354 -68.41 -73.16 -27.58
CA LYS A 354 -68.75 -74.09 -28.67
C LYS A 354 -69.28 -75.43 -28.16
N TYR A 355 -69.11 -75.72 -26.88
CA TYR A 355 -69.68 -76.89 -26.23
C TYR A 355 -71.16 -76.65 -25.94
N GLU A 356 -71.98 -76.88 -26.95
CA GLU A 356 -73.44 -76.86 -26.81
C GLU A 356 -73.89 -78.24 -26.32
N VAL A 357 -74.44 -78.27 -25.10
CA VAL A 357 -75.04 -79.49 -24.52
C VAL A 357 -76.20 -79.89 -25.44
N PRO A 358 -76.19 -81.08 -26.05
CA PRO A 358 -77.28 -81.50 -26.93
C PRO A 358 -78.64 -81.36 -26.23
N SER A 359 -79.61 -80.75 -26.91
CA SER A 359 -80.92 -80.43 -26.35
C SER A 359 -81.57 -81.69 -25.77
N ILE A 360 -82.05 -81.60 -24.52
CA ILE A 360 -82.75 -82.70 -23.85
C ILE A 360 -83.96 -83.14 -24.67
N MET A 361 -84.58 -82.24 -25.44
CA MET A 361 -85.67 -82.56 -26.36
C MET A 361 -85.23 -83.44 -27.53
N ASP A 362 -84.00 -83.31 -28.03
CA ASP A 362 -83.47 -84.20 -29.07
C ASP A 362 -83.19 -85.59 -28.48
N TYR A 363 -82.68 -85.64 -27.24
CA TYR A 363 -82.55 -86.90 -26.50
C TYR A 363 -83.92 -87.55 -26.25
N VAL A 364 -84.92 -86.78 -25.83
CA VAL A 364 -86.29 -87.24 -25.58
C VAL A 364 -86.96 -87.68 -26.89
N TYR A 365 -86.78 -86.97 -28.00
CA TYR A 365 -87.32 -87.33 -29.31
C TYR A 365 -86.72 -88.65 -29.82
N ILE A 366 -85.39 -88.77 -29.76
CA ILE A 366 -84.70 -90.01 -30.11
C ILE A 366 -85.15 -91.15 -29.17
N LYS A 367 -85.39 -90.86 -27.89
CA LYS A 367 -85.88 -91.83 -26.92
C LYS A 367 -87.33 -92.26 -27.17
N THR A 368 -88.24 -91.33 -27.42
CA THR A 368 -89.63 -91.64 -27.74
C THR A 368 -89.74 -92.42 -29.03
N GLU A 369 -88.90 -92.11 -30.03
CA GLU A 369 -88.92 -92.84 -31.29
C GLU A 369 -88.31 -94.24 -31.13
N MET A 370 -87.27 -94.39 -30.32
CA MET A 370 -86.77 -95.70 -29.89
C MET A 370 -87.88 -96.52 -29.19
N ASP A 371 -88.66 -95.90 -28.30
CA ASP A 371 -89.70 -96.60 -27.53
C ASP A 371 -90.95 -96.91 -28.39
N ARG A 372 -91.32 -96.05 -29.35
CA ARG A 372 -92.35 -96.30 -30.37
C ARG A 372 -91.97 -97.48 -31.28
N LEU A 373 -90.72 -97.50 -31.77
CA LEU A 373 -90.17 -98.62 -32.56
C LEU A 373 -90.19 -99.93 -31.75
N LYS A 374 -89.82 -99.89 -30.46
CA LYS A 374 -89.94 -101.06 -29.57
C LYS A 374 -91.38 -101.53 -29.38
N PHE A 375 -92.35 -100.62 -29.24
CA PHE A 375 -93.77 -100.96 -29.15
C PHE A 375 -94.28 -101.65 -30.42
N ASN A 376 -93.95 -101.12 -31.61
CA ASN A 376 -94.32 -101.73 -32.88
C ASN A 376 -93.74 -103.14 -33.06
N ILE A 377 -92.48 -103.36 -32.67
CA ILE A 377 -91.87 -104.69 -32.65
C ILE A 377 -92.62 -105.64 -31.71
N LYS A 378 -93.04 -105.16 -30.54
CA LYS A 378 -93.83 -105.96 -29.57
C LYS A 378 -95.22 -106.31 -30.10
N MET A 379 -95.91 -105.36 -30.75
CA MET A 379 -97.21 -105.56 -31.41
C MET A 379 -97.13 -106.61 -32.53
N LEU A 380 -96.10 -106.53 -33.38
CA LEU A 380 -95.87 -107.50 -34.46
C LEU A 380 -95.56 -108.90 -33.90
N LYS A 381 -94.76 -109.01 -32.84
CA LYS A 381 -94.55 -110.29 -32.13
C LYS A 381 -95.85 -110.88 -31.58
N ASN A 382 -96.73 -110.05 -31.03
CA ASN A 382 -98.00 -110.52 -30.47
C ASN A 382 -98.99 -110.97 -31.56
N ARG A 383 -99.06 -110.25 -32.70
CA ARG A 383 -99.83 -110.68 -33.88
C ARG A 383 -99.31 -112.01 -34.45
N TYR A 384 -98.00 -112.17 -34.56
CA TYR A 384 -97.39 -113.44 -34.96
C TYR A 384 -97.77 -114.57 -34.00
N HIS A 385 -97.71 -114.34 -32.69
CA HIS A 385 -98.08 -115.33 -31.68
C HIS A 385 -99.56 -115.75 -31.76
N ILE A 386 -100.48 -114.80 -31.99
CA ILE A 386 -101.92 -115.09 -32.19
C ILE A 386 -102.13 -115.93 -33.47
N GLN A 387 -101.40 -115.65 -34.55
CA GLN A 387 -101.48 -116.46 -35.78
C GLN A 387 -100.95 -117.88 -35.56
N VAL A 388 -99.88 -118.04 -34.77
CA VAL A 388 -99.35 -119.36 -34.39
C VAL A 388 -100.36 -120.15 -33.54
N ILE A 389 -101.02 -119.50 -32.57
CA ILE A 389 -102.08 -120.14 -31.75
C ILE A 389 -103.32 -120.48 -32.59
N ALA A 390 -103.71 -119.61 -33.53
CA ALA A 390 -104.83 -119.87 -34.45
C ALA A 390 -104.57 -121.13 -35.31
N LEU A 391 -103.36 -121.25 -35.89
CA LEU A 391 -102.95 -122.45 -36.64
C LEU A 391 -102.89 -123.72 -35.76
N ALA A 392 -102.46 -123.59 -34.49
CA ALA A 392 -102.47 -124.70 -33.54
C ALA A 392 -103.89 -125.17 -33.16
N SER A 393 -104.85 -124.24 -33.05
CA SER A 393 -106.25 -124.54 -32.73
C SER A 393 -107.03 -125.17 -33.90
N PHE A 394 -106.72 -124.76 -35.15
CA PHE A 394 -107.31 -125.33 -36.36
C PHE A 394 -106.85 -126.78 -36.58
N ASN A 395 -105.56 -127.06 -36.34
CA ASN A 395 -105.01 -128.43 -36.37
C ASN A 395 -105.57 -129.35 -35.26
N LYS A 396 -106.03 -128.79 -34.14
CA LYS A 396 -106.68 -129.56 -33.06
C LYS A 396 -108.12 -129.94 -33.41
N LYS A 397 -108.85 -129.09 -34.14
CA LYS A 397 -110.22 -129.36 -34.63
C LYS A 397 -110.26 -130.38 -35.77
N LEU A 398 -109.16 -130.51 -36.51
CA LEU A 398 -108.92 -131.54 -37.53
C LEU A 398 -108.67 -132.96 -36.96
N LYS A 399 -108.48 -133.12 -35.64
CA LYS A 399 -108.14 -134.43 -35.02
C LYS A 399 -109.26 -135.10 -34.23
N SER A 400 -110.45 -134.50 -34.06
CA SER A 400 -111.46 -135.01 -33.11
C SER A 400 -112.88 -135.21 -33.66
N ARG A 401 -113.04 -135.57 -34.94
CA ARG A 401 -114.31 -136.12 -35.46
C ARG A 401 -114.06 -137.14 -36.57
N PRO A 402 -114.07 -138.46 -36.26
CA PRO A 402 -113.78 -139.54 -37.20
C PRO A 402 -115.09 -140.10 -37.78
N GLU A 403 -115.72 -139.38 -38.70
CA GLU A 403 -116.86 -139.89 -39.47
C GLU A 403 -116.98 -139.12 -40.79
N ALA A 404 -115.89 -139.14 -41.55
CA ALA A 404 -115.78 -138.81 -42.97
C ALA A 404 -114.49 -139.46 -43.54
N LEU A 405 -114.21 -140.68 -43.06
CA LEU A 405 -113.02 -141.49 -43.37
C LEU A 405 -113.35 -142.66 -44.33
N SER A 406 -114.43 -142.55 -45.12
CA SER A 406 -114.79 -143.60 -46.08
C SER A 406 -115.23 -143.13 -47.46
N GLU A 407 -115.30 -141.82 -47.76
CA GLU A 407 -115.85 -141.36 -49.05
C GLU A 407 -114.93 -140.49 -49.92
N LEU A 408 -113.74 -140.08 -49.45
CA LEU A 408 -112.79 -139.33 -50.29
C LEU A 408 -111.35 -139.86 -50.28
N GLN A 409 -111.11 -141.03 -49.67
CA GLN A 409 -109.95 -141.87 -49.97
C GLN A 409 -110.05 -142.46 -51.41
N ALA A 410 -111.25 -142.50 -52.01
CA ALA A 410 -111.52 -142.99 -53.38
C ALA A 410 -111.47 -141.90 -54.48
N ARG A 411 -111.07 -140.66 -54.14
CA ARG A 411 -110.72 -139.61 -55.12
C ARG A 411 -109.22 -139.28 -55.16
N ARG A 412 -108.43 -139.90 -54.27
CA ARG A 412 -106.97 -139.73 -54.22
C ARG A 412 -106.23 -140.55 -55.29
N ASP A 413 -106.88 -141.55 -55.88
CA ASP A 413 -106.29 -142.44 -56.88
C ASP A 413 -106.63 -142.05 -58.34
N ARG A 414 -106.90 -140.77 -58.62
CA ARG A 414 -107.37 -140.36 -59.97
C ARG A 414 -106.74 -139.13 -60.63
N ASN A 415 -105.63 -138.57 -60.13
CA ASN A 415 -104.80 -137.57 -60.83
C ASN A 415 -103.44 -137.50 -60.09
N GLN A 416 -102.25 -138.00 -60.49
CA GLN A 416 -101.64 -138.31 -61.79
C GLN A 416 -102.09 -137.42 -62.94
N GLU A 417 -101.46 -136.25 -63.05
CA GLU A 417 -100.73 -135.79 -64.25
C GLU A 417 -100.35 -134.29 -64.13
N LEU A 418 -99.14 -133.97 -64.63
CA LEU A 418 -98.52 -132.66 -64.90
C LEU A 418 -97.51 -132.11 -63.87
N GLY A 419 -96.25 -132.04 -64.33
CA GLY A 419 -95.13 -131.27 -63.78
C GLY A 419 -95.15 -129.79 -64.21
N PRO A 420 -94.00 -129.22 -64.63
CA PRO A 420 -93.05 -128.50 -63.75
C PRO A 420 -92.74 -127.06 -64.25
N GLU A 421 -91.96 -126.26 -63.49
CA GLU A 421 -90.75 -125.50 -63.96
C GLU A 421 -90.36 -124.20 -63.19
N ARG A 422 -89.03 -124.14 -62.92
CA ARG A 422 -88.02 -123.07 -63.17
C ARG A 422 -87.65 -121.93 -62.19
N ASN A 423 -86.30 -121.86 -62.06
CA ASN A 423 -85.31 -120.77 -61.83
C ASN A 423 -85.02 -120.33 -60.37
N SER A 424 -83.84 -120.52 -59.75
CA SER A 424 -82.42 -120.19 -60.08
C SER A 424 -82.18 -118.67 -60.23
N GLU A 425 -81.13 -117.99 -59.71
CA GLU A 425 -79.72 -118.36 -59.49
C GLU A 425 -78.96 -117.18 -58.79
N LEU A 426 -77.99 -117.51 -57.90
CA LEU A 426 -76.64 -116.92 -57.62
C LEU A 426 -76.44 -115.38 -57.57
N ASP A 427 -75.48 -114.72 -56.89
CA ASP A 427 -74.31 -114.94 -56.02
C ASP A 427 -73.53 -113.59 -56.08
N TRP A 428 -72.45 -113.42 -55.29
CA TRP A 428 -71.39 -112.39 -55.33
C TRP A 428 -71.26 -111.48 -54.10
N GLY A 429 -70.56 -112.02 -53.10
CA GLY A 429 -69.61 -111.28 -52.28
C GLY A 429 -68.17 -111.71 -52.61
N ARG A 430 -67.22 -110.76 -52.47
CA ARG A 430 -65.75 -110.82 -52.70
C ARG A 430 -65.37 -110.61 -54.17
N THR A 431 -64.71 -109.51 -54.56
CA THR A 431 -63.26 -109.32 -54.37
C THR A 431 -62.85 -107.93 -54.90
N ARG A 432 -62.16 -107.10 -54.09
CA ARG A 432 -60.98 -106.26 -54.47
C ARG A 432 -60.63 -105.22 -53.37
N LEU A 433 -59.84 -105.68 -52.40
CA LEU A 433 -58.71 -104.91 -51.87
C LEU A 433 -57.57 -104.96 -52.91
N TRP A 434 -56.62 -104.02 -52.86
CA TRP A 434 -55.42 -103.85 -53.69
C TRP A 434 -55.53 -103.02 -54.99
N ASN A 435 -55.59 -101.68 -54.88
CA ASN A 435 -54.75 -100.72 -55.63
C ASN A 435 -55.40 -99.34 -55.83
N LEU A 436 -55.00 -98.33 -55.03
CA LEU A 436 -54.61 -97.01 -55.57
C LEU A 436 -53.77 -96.24 -54.54
N HIS A 437 -52.52 -96.69 -54.40
CA HIS A 437 -51.42 -96.01 -53.71
C HIS A 437 -50.56 -95.28 -54.77
N ARG A 438 -51.11 -94.26 -55.45
CA ARG A 438 -50.37 -93.49 -56.46
C ARG A 438 -50.92 -92.06 -56.56
N ASN A 439 -50.02 -91.08 -56.53
CA ASN A 439 -50.18 -89.61 -56.50
C ASN A 439 -50.14 -89.06 -55.05
N TYR A 440 -49.00 -88.81 -54.39
CA TYR A 440 -47.68 -88.33 -54.82
C TYR A 440 -47.70 -87.06 -55.69
N GLU A 441 -47.23 -85.97 -55.05
CA GLU A 441 -46.54 -84.81 -55.62
C GLU A 441 -47.32 -83.77 -56.43
N HIS A 442 -47.41 -82.56 -55.87
CA HIS A 442 -47.08 -81.22 -56.40
C HIS A 442 -47.63 -80.21 -55.37
N GLY A 443 -46.91 -79.24 -54.79
CA GLY A 443 -45.58 -78.73 -55.02
C GLY A 443 -45.29 -77.65 -53.97
N ARG A 444 -43.99 -77.49 -53.68
CA ARG A 444 -43.39 -76.43 -52.86
C ARG A 444 -43.56 -75.05 -53.51
N TYR A 445 -43.45 -73.99 -52.70
CA TYR A 445 -42.63 -72.76 -52.85
C TYR A 445 -42.76 -72.02 -51.50
N ARG A 446 -41.77 -71.81 -50.62
CA ARG A 446 -40.43 -71.16 -50.69
C ARG A 446 -40.42 -69.81 -51.41
N HIS A 447 -40.31 -68.72 -50.64
CA HIS A 447 -39.18 -67.76 -50.60
C HIS A 447 -39.43 -66.81 -49.40
N ASP A 448 -38.66 -66.79 -48.31
CA ASP A 448 -37.25 -66.40 -48.09
C ASP A 448 -36.94 -64.91 -48.35
N VAL A 449 -36.37 -64.27 -47.31
CA VAL A 449 -35.32 -63.22 -47.32
C VAL A 449 -35.87 -61.78 -47.50
N ALA A 450 -35.51 -60.76 -46.71
CA ALA A 450 -34.18 -60.36 -46.23
C ALA A 450 -34.25 -59.13 -45.27
N ILE A 451 -33.30 -59.07 -44.30
CA ILE A 451 -32.33 -57.96 -44.05
C ILE A 451 -32.89 -56.58 -43.60
N ALA A 452 -32.30 -55.78 -42.70
CA ALA A 452 -31.29 -55.84 -41.64
C ALA A 452 -31.14 -54.40 -41.07
N ARG A 453 -30.33 -54.28 -40.00
CA ARG A 453 -29.54 -53.10 -39.57
C ARG A 453 -30.19 -52.04 -38.67
N SER A 454 -29.79 -52.08 -37.39
CA SER A 454 -29.11 -50.94 -36.74
C SER A 454 -27.65 -50.87 -37.28
N PRO A 455 -26.93 -49.73 -37.30
CA PRO A 455 -26.44 -49.08 -36.07
C PRO A 455 -26.18 -47.55 -36.10
N ASN A 456 -26.25 -46.93 -34.92
CA ASN A 456 -25.27 -46.03 -34.28
C ASN A 456 -24.74 -44.73 -34.94
N MET A 457 -24.36 -43.80 -34.06
CA MET A 457 -23.52 -42.60 -34.22
C MET A 457 -24.18 -41.31 -34.73
N ASN A 458 -24.30 -40.33 -33.83
CA ASN A 458 -23.65 -39.01 -33.94
C ASN A 458 -23.82 -38.26 -32.61
N GLU A 459 -22.82 -38.47 -31.74
CA GLU A 459 -22.31 -37.40 -30.88
C GLU A 459 -21.47 -36.51 -31.79
N ASP A 460 -21.70 -35.20 -31.78
CA ASP A 460 -20.66 -34.21 -32.12
C ASP A 460 -20.96 -32.90 -31.40
N GLU A 461 -20.15 -32.69 -30.37
CA GLU A 461 -19.48 -31.48 -29.90
C GLU A 461 -20.07 -30.11 -30.30
N GLY A 462 -20.49 -29.37 -29.29
CA GLY A 462 -20.75 -27.94 -29.37
C GLY A 462 -20.46 -27.24 -28.06
N THR A 463 -19.58 -26.22 -28.14
CA THR A 463 -19.36 -25.10 -27.20
C THR A 463 -18.24 -25.22 -26.14
N HIS A 464 -17.03 -24.87 -26.58
CA HIS A 464 -16.10 -24.10 -25.75
C HIS A 464 -15.71 -22.82 -26.49
N SER A 465 -16.26 -21.70 -26.03
CA SER A 465 -15.80 -20.36 -26.35
C SER A 465 -15.98 -19.43 -25.15
N MET A 466 -14.87 -18.74 -24.83
CA MET A 466 -14.73 -17.46 -24.13
C MET A 466 -15.10 -17.36 -22.64
N SER A 467 -14.09 -16.98 -21.84
CA SER A 467 -13.93 -15.62 -21.26
C SER A 467 -12.93 -15.68 -20.08
N THR A 468 -11.73 -15.12 -20.26
CA THR A 468 -11.22 -13.86 -19.65
C THR A 468 -10.94 -13.92 -18.16
#